data_AF-A0A258C5X2-F1
#
_entry.id   AF-A0A258C5X2-F1
#
_cell.length_a   1.000
_cell.length_b   1.000
_cell.length_c   1.000
_cell.angle_alpha   90.00
_cell.angle_beta   90.00
_cell.angle_gamma   90.00
#
_symmetry.space_group_name_H-M   'P 1'
#
loop_
_entity.id
_entity.type
_entity.pdbx_description
1 polymer ?
#
loop_
_entity_poly.entity_id
_entity_poly.type
_entity_poly.pdbx_seq_one_letter_code
_entity_poly.pdbx_strand_id
1 'polypeptide(L)' 'VRRLMPVECERLQGMPDDYTLVPYRGRPSADAPRYKAIGNSMAVPCVAWLGQRLVQCLHKTGSIASD' A
#
# COMPACT_ATOMS: atom_id res chain seq x y z
N VAL A 1 -13.21 -11.58 -22.82
CA VAL A 1 -12.59 -10.57 -21.93
C VAL A 1 -12.88 -10.97 -20.48
N ARG A 2 -11.87 -11.02 -19.59
CA ARG A 2 -12.05 -11.34 -18.15
C ARG A 2 -11.68 -10.14 -17.27
N ARG A 3 -12.16 -10.13 -16.02
CA ARG A 3 -11.68 -9.20 -14.99
C ARG A 3 -10.32 -9.66 -14.46
N LEU A 4 -9.56 -8.72 -13.89
CA LEU A 4 -8.36 -9.02 -13.14
C LEU A 4 -8.72 -9.66 -11.80
N MET A 5 -7.87 -10.57 -11.33
CA MET A 5 -7.93 -11.17 -9.99
C MET A 5 -7.43 -10.18 -8.94
N PRO A 6 -7.81 -10.32 -7.65
CA PRO A 6 -7.34 -9.41 -6.61
C PRO A 6 -5.80 -9.37 -6.51
N VAL A 7 -5.13 -10.51 -6.66
CA VAL A 7 -3.65 -10.59 -6.65
C VAL A 7 -3.00 -9.84 -7.82
N GLU A 8 -3.66 -9.82 -8.99
CA GLU A 8 -3.18 -9.03 -10.12
C GLU A 8 -3.31 -7.53 -9.80
N CYS A 9 -4.40 -7.11 -9.17
CA CYS A 9 -4.59 -5.72 -8.74
C CYS A 9 -3.66 -5.31 -7.58
N GLU A 10 -3.35 -6.22 -6.64
CA GLU A 10 -2.34 -6.01 -5.57
C GLU A 10 -0.98 -5.69 -6.19
N ARG A 11 -0.54 -6.51 -7.15
CA ARG A 11 0.72 -6.31 -7.88
C ARG A 11 0.72 -4.99 -8.66
N LEU A 12 -0.40 -4.61 -9.27
CA LEU A 12 -0.52 -3.31 -9.96
C LEU A 12 -0.31 -2.14 -8.99
N GLN A 13 -0.75 -2.25 -7.74
CA GLN A 13 -0.49 -1.24 -6.70
C GLN A 13 0.91 -1.35 -6.08
N GLY A 14 1.69 -2.39 -6.42
CA GLY A 14 2.99 -2.69 -5.80
C GLY A 14 2.89 -3.32 -4.41
N MET A 15 1.75 -3.93 -4.08
CA MET A 15 1.57 -4.69 -2.85
C MET A 15 2.15 -6.11 -2.99
N PRO A 16 2.57 -6.75 -1.88
CA PRO A 16 2.87 -8.17 -1.87
C PRO A 16 1.65 -9.02 -2.27
N ASP A 17 1.90 -10.25 -2.71
CA ASP A 17 0.84 -11.20 -3.00
C ASP A 17 0.01 -11.50 -1.75
N ASP A 18 -1.32 -11.54 -1.91
CA ASP A 18 -2.30 -11.81 -0.86
C ASP A 18 -2.32 -10.80 0.29
N TYR A 19 -1.75 -9.60 0.08
CA TYR A 19 -1.74 -8.53 1.07
C TYR A 19 -3.13 -8.16 1.59
N THR A 20 -4.17 -8.26 0.74
CA THR A 20 -5.56 -7.96 1.14
C THR A 20 -6.37 -9.20 1.52
N LEU A 21 -5.78 -10.40 1.50
CA LEU A 21 -6.41 -11.66 1.91
C LEU A 21 -6.44 -11.80 3.45
N VAL A 22 -6.97 -10.78 4.12
CA VAL A 22 -7.07 -10.76 5.58
C VAL A 22 -8.21 -11.65 6.08
N PRO A 23 -8.05 -12.33 7.23
CA PRO A 23 -9.14 -13.09 7.82
C PRO A 23 -10.24 -12.15 8.35
N TYR A 24 -11.49 -12.42 8.01
CA TYR A 24 -12.68 -11.75 8.49
C TYR A 24 -13.70 -12.77 9.00
N ARG A 25 -14.05 -12.69 10.29
CA ARG A 25 -14.96 -13.64 10.96
C ARG A 25 -14.55 -15.11 10.78
N GLY A 26 -13.26 -15.39 10.92
CA GLY A 26 -12.70 -16.75 10.82
C GLY A 26 -12.63 -17.30 9.40
N ARG A 27 -12.85 -16.48 8.36
CA ARG A 27 -12.75 -16.88 6.95
C ARG A 27 -11.88 -15.89 6.17
N PRO A 28 -11.24 -16.30 5.06
CA PRO A 28 -10.55 -15.36 4.18
C PRO A 28 -11.51 -14.27 3.65
N SER A 29 -10.98 -13.06 3.42
CA SER A 29 -11.76 -11.97 2.84
C SER A 29 -12.29 -12.34 1.45
N ALA A 30 -13.53 -11.96 1.16
CA ALA A 30 -14.10 -12.10 -0.17
C ALA A 30 -13.48 -11.09 -1.14
N ASP A 31 -13.55 -11.37 -2.44
CA ASP A 31 -12.94 -10.55 -3.49
C ASP A 31 -13.46 -9.11 -3.53
N ALA A 32 -14.76 -8.88 -3.32
CA ALA A 32 -15.34 -7.54 -3.41
C ALA A 32 -14.73 -6.55 -2.38
N PRO A 33 -14.64 -6.90 -1.08
CA PRO A 33 -13.86 -6.13 -0.11
C PRO A 33 -12.40 -5.93 -0.50
N ARG A 34 -11.74 -6.95 -1.07
CA ARG A 34 -10.35 -6.85 -1.54
C ARG A 34 -10.21 -5.81 -2.65
N TYR A 35 -11.04 -5.87 -3.70
CA TYR A 35 -11.02 -4.87 -4.78
C TYR A 35 -11.24 -3.45 -4.25
N LYS A 36 -12.18 -3.26 -3.31
CA LYS A 36 -12.41 -1.95 -2.70
C LYS A 36 -11.20 -1.45 -1.92
N ALA A 37 -10.56 -2.33 -1.13
CA ALA A 37 -9.37 -1.98 -0.36
C ALA A 37 -8.19 -1.61 -1.28
N ILE A 38 -7.94 -2.42 -2.32
CA ILE A 38 -6.87 -2.18 -3.30
C ILE A 38 -7.12 -0.86 -4.04
N GLY A 39 -8.35 -0.63 -4.52
CA GLY A 39 -8.71 0.56 -5.30
C GLY A 39 -8.72 1.86 -4.52
N ASN A 40 -9.03 1.81 -3.21
CA ASN A 40 -8.95 2.97 -2.32
C ASN A 40 -7.54 3.22 -1.77
N SER A 41 -6.59 2.33 -2.05
CA SER A 41 -5.21 2.47 -1.59
C SER A 41 -4.40 3.40 -2.49
N MET A 42 -3.20 3.74 -2.03
CA MET A 42 -2.20 4.47 -2.80
C MET A 42 -1.22 3.48 -3.44
N ALA A 43 -0.71 3.81 -4.62
CA ALA A 43 0.35 3.02 -5.26
C ALA A 43 1.61 3.03 -4.38
N VAL A 44 2.02 1.84 -3.91
CA VAL A 44 3.13 1.63 -2.97
C VAL A 44 4.44 2.27 -3.46
N PRO A 45 4.84 2.15 -4.75
CA PRO A 45 6.09 2.77 -5.23
C PRO A 45 6.08 4.30 -5.11
N CYS A 46 4.93 4.94 -5.34
CA CYS A 46 4.79 6.39 -5.26
C CYS A 46 4.92 6.87 -3.82
N VAL A 47 4.24 6.20 -2.88
CA VAL A 47 4.28 6.55 -1.46
C VAL A 47 5.67 6.29 -0.87
N ALA A 48 6.32 5.19 -1.26
CA ALA A 48 7.68 4.88 -0.82
C ALA A 48 8.67 5.98 -1.25
N TRP A 49 8.60 6.43 -2.51
CA TRP A 49 9.44 7.50 -3.02
C TRP A 49 9.22 8.83 -2.28
N LEU A 50 7.96 9.17 -2.01
CA LEU A 50 7.59 10.39 -1.28
C LEU A 50 8.08 10.33 0.18
N GLY A 51 7.86 9.18 0.84
CA GLY A 51 8.25 8.94 2.23
C GLY A 51 9.74 9.07 2.46
N GLN A 52 10.58 8.53 1.56
CA GLN A 52 12.04 8.68 1.64
C GLN A 52 12.47 10.15 1.65
N ARG A 53 11.85 10.99 0.83
CA ARG A 53 12.14 12.43 0.78
C ARG A 53 11.67 13.16 2.03
N LEU A 54 10.49 12.80 2.53
CA LEU A 54 9.98 13.36 3.77
C LEU A 54 10.94 13.07 4.93
N VAL A 55 11.40 11.83 5.06
CA VAL A 55 12.41 11.42 6.06
C VAL A 55 13.70 12.23 5.91
N GLN A 56 14.21 12.40 4.69
CA GLN A 56 15.40 13.22 4.43
C GLN A 56 15.22 14.68 4.88
N CYS A 57 14.06 15.27 4.64
CA CYS A 57 13.76 16.64 5.08
C CYS A 57 13.65 16.74 6.61
N LEU A 58 12.98 15.79 7.25
CA LEU A 58 12.81 15.78 8.71
C LEU A 58 14.16 15.61 9.43
N HIS A 59 15.06 14.79 8.91
CA HIS A 59 16.41 14.63 9.47
C HIS A 59 17.24 15.92 9.36
N LYS A 60 17.12 16.68 8.26
CA LYS A 60 17.78 17.99 8.12
C LYS A 60 17.27 18.98 9.16
N THR A 61 15.96 19.05 9.36
CA THR A 61 15.35 19.98 10.33
C THR A 61 15.74 19.65 11.77
N GLY A 62 15.80 18.36 12.14
CA GLY A 62 16.23 17.94 13.49
C GLY A 62 17.68 18.31 13.81
N SER A 63 18.55 18.32 12.80
CA SER A 63 19.93 18.79 12.95
C SER A 63 20.00 20.31 13.18
N ILE A 64 19.17 21.09 12.46
CA ILE A 64 19.16 22.56 12.57
C ILE A 64 18.60 23.04 13.91
N ALA A 65 17.68 22.28 14.53
CA ALA A 65 17.10 22.62 15.82
C ALA A 65 18.00 22.29 17.03
N SER A 66 19.13 21.62 16.80
CA SER A 66 20.09 21.22 17.85
C SER A 66 21.37 22.08 17.86
N ASP A 67 21.47 23.06 16.94
CA ASP A 67 22.48 24.13 16.91
C ASP A 67 21.88 25.42 17.49
#